data_AF-H1YHK4-F1
#
_entry.id   AF-H1YHK4-F1
#
_cell.length_a   1.000
_cell.length_b   1.000
_cell.length_c   1.000
_cell.angle_alpha   90.00
_cell.angle_beta   90.00
_cell.angle_gamma   90.00
#
_symmetry.space_group_name_H-M   'P 1'
#
loop_
_entity.id
_entity.type
_entity.pdbx_description
1 polymer ?
#
loop_
_entity_poly.entity_id
_entity_poly.type
_entity_poly.pdbx_seq_one_letter_code
_entity_poly.pdbx_strand_id
1 'polypeptide(L)'
;MNHNVHGIDLKEITSCPYAPKAVVEYFKEEVLDTDDSTLSKLKKDFLAVVTGPNFLRLDAYVVKLGVKIDSVNDLVEHFKKLMYYLNDNLGTDNELEVPNWRFIFNNTSFFVIVMSDIYTRDSTRWYPDGHVILFQPEHSFHRQIPRSKRKAVITSIRKIFAKQGADYSEIVEDALEPQKYIFPLTKNDELINWWL
;
A
#
# COMPACT_ATOMS: atom_id res chain seq x y z
N MET A 1 -27.25 11.18 -3.19
CA MET A 1 -27.05 9.81 -3.72
C MET A 1 -25.65 9.41 -3.30
N ASN A 2 -25.52 8.54 -2.29
CA ASN A 2 -24.24 8.08 -1.79
C ASN A 2 -23.80 6.90 -2.65
N HIS A 3 -22.85 7.11 -3.55
CA HIS A 3 -22.13 6.01 -4.16
C HIS A 3 -21.25 5.38 -3.08
N ASN A 4 -21.74 4.32 -2.45
CA ASN A 4 -20.93 3.44 -1.62
C ASN A 4 -19.97 2.70 -2.56
N VAL A 5 -18.82 3.32 -2.86
CA VAL A 5 -17.68 2.70 -3.56
C VAL A 5 -16.84 1.86 -2.58
N HIS A 6 -17.23 1.84 -1.31
CA HIS A 6 -16.46 1.17 -0.27
C HIS A 6 -17.03 -0.24 -0.08
N GLY A 7 -16.35 -1.23 -0.68
CA GLY A 7 -16.51 -2.62 -0.31
C GLY A 7 -15.99 -2.90 1.09
N ILE A 8 -15.56 -4.14 1.34
CA ILE A 8 -15.19 -4.61 2.68
C ILE A 8 -14.17 -3.65 3.33
N ASP A 9 -14.46 -3.19 4.55
CA ASP A 9 -13.60 -2.25 5.28
C ASP A 9 -12.26 -2.93 5.55
N LEU A 10 -11.16 -2.30 5.11
CA LEU A 10 -9.80 -2.77 5.34
C LEU A 10 -9.51 -3.05 6.82
N LYS A 11 -10.22 -2.38 7.72
CA LYS A 11 -10.10 -2.57 9.17
C LYS A 11 -10.67 -3.90 9.65
N GLU A 12 -11.56 -4.52 8.91
CA GLU A 12 -12.25 -5.77 9.28
C GLU A 12 -11.51 -7.02 8.80
N ILE A 13 -10.65 -6.89 7.77
CA ILE A 13 -9.95 -8.02 7.15
C ILE A 13 -8.53 -8.21 7.66
N THR A 14 -7.93 -7.18 8.26
CA THR A 14 -6.55 -7.26 8.73
C THR A 14 -6.47 -7.65 10.19
N SER A 15 -5.52 -8.53 10.51
CA SER A 15 -5.19 -8.89 11.90
C SER A 15 -4.31 -7.85 12.60
N CYS A 16 -4.06 -6.70 11.97
CA CYS A 16 -3.30 -5.62 12.57
C CYS A 16 -4.08 -4.99 13.74
N PRO A 17 -3.54 -5.01 14.98
CA PRO A 17 -4.25 -4.51 16.16
C PRO A 17 -4.50 -2.99 16.14
N TYR A 18 -3.85 -2.26 15.23
CA TYR A 18 -4.00 -0.82 15.07
C TYR A 18 -5.06 -0.43 14.04
N ALA A 19 -5.46 -1.36 13.16
CA ALA A 19 -6.37 -1.07 12.07
C ALA A 19 -7.75 -0.57 12.52
N PRO A 20 -8.40 -1.11 13.58
CA PRO A 20 -9.73 -0.64 14.00
C PRO A 20 -9.78 0.86 14.35
N LYS A 21 -8.65 1.44 14.79
CA LYS A 21 -8.54 2.85 15.18
C LYS A 21 -7.93 3.74 14.10
N ALA A 22 -7.59 3.18 12.95
CA ALA A 22 -6.92 3.91 11.89
C ALA A 22 -7.86 4.96 11.28
N VAL A 23 -7.34 6.15 11.02
CA VAL A 23 -8.00 7.17 10.21
C VAL A 23 -7.62 6.90 8.76
N VAL A 24 -8.57 6.37 8.00
CA VAL A 24 -8.37 5.99 6.60
C VAL A 24 -9.24 6.89 5.73
N GLU A 25 -8.61 7.51 4.74
CA GLU A 25 -9.32 8.21 3.67
C GLU A 25 -9.25 7.38 2.39
N TYR A 26 -10.30 7.44 1.58
CA TYR A 26 -10.43 6.67 0.37
C TYR A 26 -10.60 7.62 -0.81
N PHE A 27 -9.89 7.35 -1.90
CA PHE A 27 -10.28 7.90 -3.18
C PHE A 27 -11.68 7.39 -3.54
N LYS A 28 -12.56 8.30 -3.97
CA LYS A 28 -14.00 8.01 -4.11
C LYS A 28 -14.36 7.32 -5.43
N GLU A 29 -13.43 7.27 -6.37
CA GLU A 29 -13.62 6.62 -7.67
C GLU A 29 -12.68 5.40 -7.74
N GLU A 30 -13.01 4.43 -8.58
CA GLU A 30 -12.08 3.37 -8.90
C GLU A 30 -11.16 3.85 -10.03
N VAL A 31 -9.86 3.56 -9.92
CA VAL A 31 -8.90 3.89 -10.98
C VAL A 31 -9.02 2.83 -12.06
N LEU A 32 -9.62 3.22 -13.18
CA LEU A 32 -9.62 2.43 -14.41
C LEU A 32 -8.31 2.70 -15.16
N ASP A 33 -7.68 1.65 -15.69
CA ASP A 33 -6.44 1.79 -16.45
C ASP A 33 -6.70 2.73 -17.64
N THR A 34 -5.80 3.69 -17.84
CA THR A 34 -5.77 4.64 -18.97
C THR A 34 -6.75 5.82 -18.97
N ASP A 35 -7.59 6.02 -17.95
CA ASP A 35 -8.37 7.26 -17.85
C ASP A 35 -7.54 8.39 -17.20
N ASP A 36 -6.86 9.17 -18.03
CA ASP A 36 -6.13 10.38 -17.64
C ASP A 36 -6.98 11.32 -16.76
N SER A 37 -8.30 11.34 -16.95
CA SER A 37 -9.20 12.19 -16.16
C SER A 37 -9.32 11.68 -14.72
N THR A 38 -9.48 10.37 -14.52
CA THR A 38 -9.50 9.75 -13.18
C THR A 38 -8.14 9.85 -12.49
N LEU A 39 -7.05 9.62 -13.23
CA LEU A 39 -5.70 9.78 -12.70
C LEU A 39 -5.43 11.25 -12.28
N SER A 40 -5.88 12.22 -13.08
CA SER A 40 -5.78 13.65 -12.75
C SER A 40 -6.56 14.00 -11.48
N LYS A 41 -7.78 13.47 -11.35
CA LYS A 41 -8.61 13.64 -10.15
C LYS A 41 -7.93 13.03 -8.94
N LEU A 42 -7.37 11.81 -9.07
CA LEU A 42 -6.64 11.14 -8.01
C LEU A 42 -5.44 11.95 -7.55
N LYS A 43 -4.57 12.41 -8.46
CA LYS A 43 -3.40 13.23 -8.10
C LYS A 43 -3.82 14.52 -7.38
N LYS A 44 -4.90 15.16 -7.83
CA LYS A 44 -5.47 16.35 -7.19
C LYS A 44 -6.06 16.07 -5.81
N ASP A 45 -6.83 14.99 -5.68
CA ASP A 45 -7.44 14.58 -4.41
C ASP A 45 -6.35 14.19 -3.41
N PHE A 46 -5.38 13.38 -3.82
CA PHE A 46 -4.26 12.99 -2.98
C PHE A 46 -3.43 14.20 -2.54
N LEU A 47 -3.19 15.18 -3.42
CA LEU A 47 -2.56 16.45 -3.05
C LEU A 47 -3.40 17.22 -2.01
N ALA A 48 -4.72 17.28 -2.18
CA ALA A 48 -5.63 17.93 -1.23
C ALA A 48 -5.61 17.25 0.14
N VAL A 49 -5.53 15.92 0.19
CA VAL A 49 -5.40 15.15 1.43
C VAL A 49 -4.06 15.43 2.10
N VAL A 50 -2.95 15.40 1.36
CA VAL A 50 -1.59 15.60 1.90
C VAL A 50 -1.34 17.04 2.34
N THR A 51 -1.98 18.02 1.71
CA THR A 51 -1.89 19.44 2.11
C THR A 51 -3.01 19.87 3.06
N GLY A 52 -3.96 18.98 3.35
CA GLY A 52 -5.14 19.27 4.14
C GLY A 52 -4.88 19.37 5.65
N PRO A 53 -5.79 20.04 6.39
CA PRO A 53 -5.64 20.25 7.84
C PRO A 53 -5.66 18.95 8.67
N ASN A 54 -6.20 17.86 8.11
CA ASN A 54 -6.30 16.57 8.79
C ASN A 54 -5.15 15.62 8.47
N PHE A 55 -4.19 16.01 7.62
CA PHE A 55 -3.13 15.11 7.16
C PHE A 55 -2.33 14.46 8.30
N LEU A 56 -1.99 15.23 9.34
CA LEU A 56 -1.26 14.73 10.51
C LEU A 56 -2.06 13.69 11.34
N ARG A 57 -3.37 13.60 11.10
CA ARG A 57 -4.28 12.59 11.68
C ARG A 57 -4.54 11.42 10.75
N LEU A 58 -4.10 11.46 9.49
CA LEU A 58 -4.25 10.36 8.55
C LEU A 58 -3.36 9.17 8.96
N ASP A 59 -3.87 7.95 8.90
CA ASP A 59 -3.09 6.70 8.99
C ASP A 59 -2.86 6.09 7.60
N ALA A 60 -3.83 6.21 6.69
CA ALA A 60 -3.69 5.72 5.33
C ALA A 60 -4.62 6.44 4.34
N TYR A 61 -4.17 6.55 3.09
CA TYR A 61 -4.99 6.90 1.94
C TYR A 61 -5.10 5.68 1.01
N VAL A 62 -6.31 5.29 0.63
CA VAL A 62 -6.59 4.07 -0.14
C VAL A 62 -7.09 4.42 -1.52
N VAL A 63 -6.54 3.75 -2.53
CA VAL A 63 -6.96 3.83 -3.93
C VAL A 63 -7.39 2.43 -4.36
N LYS A 64 -8.63 2.29 -4.87
CA LYS A 64 -9.13 1.05 -5.45
C LYS A 64 -8.88 1.06 -6.96
N LEU A 65 -8.35 -0.04 -7.50
CA LEU A 65 -8.22 -0.24 -8.94
C LEU A 65 -9.50 -0.90 -9.44
N GLY A 66 -10.15 -0.29 -10.43
CA GLY A 66 -11.40 -0.80 -11.04
C GLY A 66 -11.15 -1.70 -12.24
N VAL A 67 -9.98 -2.32 -12.29
CA VAL A 67 -9.52 -3.12 -13.44
C VAL A 67 -9.43 -4.57 -13.06
N LYS A 68 -9.63 -5.43 -14.06
CA LYS A 68 -9.47 -6.87 -13.89
C LYS A 68 -7.97 -7.20 -13.88
N ILE A 69 -7.50 -7.78 -12.80
CA ILE A 69 -6.11 -8.22 -12.64
C ILE A 69 -6.15 -9.72 -12.39
N ASP A 70 -5.66 -10.51 -13.35
CA ASP A 70 -5.67 -11.98 -13.26
C ASP A 70 -4.28 -12.53 -12.87
N SER A 71 -3.25 -11.69 -12.87
CA SER A 71 -1.87 -12.08 -12.59
C SER A 71 -1.07 -11.02 -11.84
N VAL A 72 0.06 -11.43 -11.27
CA VAL A 72 1.02 -10.50 -10.65
C VAL A 72 1.59 -9.52 -11.68
N ASN A 73 1.80 -9.95 -12.92
CA ASN A 73 2.33 -9.08 -13.97
C ASN A 73 1.35 -7.96 -14.29
N ASP A 74 0.06 -8.26 -14.42
CA ASP A 74 -0.99 -7.24 -14.61
C ASP A 74 -0.99 -6.26 -13.42
N LEU A 75 -0.86 -6.77 -12.19
CA LEU A 75 -0.81 -5.95 -10.98
C LEU A 75 0.39 -4.99 -10.99
N VAL A 76 1.55 -5.50 -11.38
CA VAL A 76 2.78 -4.71 -11.52
C VAL A 76 2.61 -3.63 -12.58
N GLU A 77 2.05 -3.95 -13.75
CA GLU A 77 1.85 -2.96 -14.81
C GLU A 77 0.93 -1.81 -14.36
N HIS A 78 -0.22 -2.12 -13.77
CA HIS A 78 -1.16 -1.10 -13.27
C HIS A 78 -0.57 -0.29 -12.12
N PHE A 79 0.11 -0.94 -11.18
CA PHE A 79 0.79 -0.28 -10.09
C PHE A 79 1.87 0.68 -10.62
N LYS A 80 2.73 0.20 -11.52
CA LYS A 80 3.80 0.98 -12.15
C LYS A 80 3.25 2.23 -12.81
N LYS A 81 2.23 2.09 -13.68
CA LYS A 81 1.57 3.23 -14.34
C LYS A 81 1.06 4.26 -13.34
N LEU A 82 0.37 3.81 -12.28
CA LEU A 82 -0.14 4.72 -11.25
C LEU A 82 0.99 5.46 -10.54
N MET A 83 2.04 4.76 -10.12
CA MET A 83 3.14 5.35 -9.37
C MET A 83 3.87 6.40 -10.22
N TYR A 84 4.12 6.15 -11.50
CA TYR A 84 4.72 7.13 -12.42
C TYR A 84 3.82 8.35 -12.62
N TYR A 85 2.50 8.15 -12.68
CA TYR A 85 1.56 9.26 -12.80
C TYR A 85 1.56 10.16 -11.55
N LEU A 86 1.57 9.55 -10.36
CA LEU A 86 1.56 10.28 -9.09
C LEU A 86 2.87 11.03 -8.85
N ASN A 87 3.99 10.46 -9.26
CA ASN A 87 5.30 11.07 -9.12
C ASN A 87 6.08 10.99 -10.44
N ASP A 88 6.11 12.12 -11.14
CA ASP A 88 6.82 12.29 -12.41
C ASP A 88 8.34 12.03 -12.27
N ASN A 89 8.86 12.04 -11.02
CA ASN A 89 10.24 11.73 -10.67
C ASN A 89 10.30 10.61 -9.59
N LEU A 90 9.74 9.44 -9.88
CA LEU A 90 9.93 8.24 -9.04
C LEU A 90 11.41 7.89 -8.82
N GLY A 91 12.27 8.33 -9.73
CA GLY A 91 13.67 7.98 -9.81
C GLY A 91 13.96 7.08 -11.00
N THR A 92 15.24 6.95 -11.33
CA THR A 92 15.76 5.95 -12.26
C THR A 92 15.81 4.57 -11.61
N ASP A 93 15.93 3.49 -12.39
CA ASP A 93 16.01 2.12 -11.86
C ASP A 93 17.10 1.97 -10.79
N ASN A 94 18.25 2.62 -11.00
CA ASN A 94 19.37 2.63 -10.05
C ASN A 94 19.03 3.32 -8.71
N GLU A 95 18.12 4.30 -8.71
CA GLU A 95 17.70 4.99 -7.48
C GLU A 95 16.70 4.14 -6.69
N LEU A 96 15.88 3.34 -7.39
CA LEU A 96 14.93 2.41 -6.78
C LEU A 96 15.63 1.21 -6.14
N GLU A 97 16.84 0.88 -6.58
CA GLU A 97 17.67 -0.17 -5.97
C GLU A 97 18.33 0.25 -4.64
N VAL A 98 18.21 1.51 -4.24
CA VAL A 98 18.76 1.98 -2.95
C VAL A 98 17.98 1.32 -1.80
N PRO A 99 18.63 0.64 -0.83
CA PRO A 99 17.95 -0.15 0.21
C PRO A 99 16.90 0.58 1.04
N ASN A 100 17.01 1.91 1.12
CA ASN A 100 16.12 2.77 1.88
C ASN A 100 15.28 3.70 1.00
N TRP A 101 15.15 3.41 -0.30
CA TRP A 101 14.30 4.20 -1.18
C TRP A 101 12.86 4.22 -0.65
N ARG A 102 12.19 5.36 -0.80
CA ARG A 102 10.79 5.55 -0.37
C ARG A 102 10.05 6.30 -1.45
N PHE A 103 8.79 5.94 -1.65
CA PHE A 103 7.88 6.78 -2.41
C PHE A 103 7.67 8.11 -1.69
N ILE A 104 8.00 9.20 -2.38
CA ILE A 104 7.82 10.56 -1.88
C ILE A 104 6.76 11.25 -2.74
N PHE A 105 5.74 11.81 -2.10
CA PHE A 105 4.74 12.65 -2.74
C PHE A 105 4.56 13.93 -1.92
N ASN A 106 4.69 15.09 -2.58
CA ASN A 106 4.62 16.41 -1.95
C ASN A 106 5.48 16.51 -0.65
N ASN A 107 6.77 16.16 -0.77
CA ASN A 107 7.75 16.13 0.34
C ASN A 107 7.40 15.22 1.52
N THR A 108 6.43 14.31 1.35
CA THR A 108 6.08 13.32 2.37
C THR A 108 6.45 11.93 1.90
N SER A 109 7.17 11.20 2.76
CA SER A 109 7.48 9.78 2.58
C SER A 109 6.27 8.90 2.92
N PHE A 110 5.99 7.93 2.06
CA PHE A 110 4.92 6.95 2.26
C PHE A 110 5.48 5.54 2.27
N PHE A 111 4.88 4.71 3.12
CA PHE A 111 4.89 3.26 2.96
C PHE A 111 3.72 2.86 2.06
N VAL A 112 4.02 2.04 1.04
CA VAL A 112 3.03 1.62 0.05
C VAL A 112 2.78 0.13 0.19
N ILE A 113 1.50 -0.25 0.22
CA ILE A 113 1.06 -1.65 0.29
C ILE A 113 0.07 -1.88 -0.83
N VAL A 114 0.35 -2.86 -1.68
CA VAL A 114 -0.62 -3.36 -2.66
C VAL A 114 -1.31 -4.60 -2.07
N MET A 115 -2.64 -4.61 -2.11
CA MET A 115 -3.46 -5.76 -1.73
C MET A 115 -4.40 -6.13 -2.88
N SER A 116 -4.68 -7.41 -3.05
CA SER A 116 -5.37 -7.94 -4.24
C SER A 116 -6.05 -9.27 -3.93
N ASP A 117 -7.13 -9.59 -4.65
CA ASP A 117 -7.81 -10.89 -4.59
C ASP A 117 -7.01 -12.03 -5.26
N ILE A 118 -5.97 -11.71 -6.05
CA ILE A 118 -5.06 -12.70 -6.66
C ILE A 118 -4.19 -13.40 -5.62
N TYR A 119 -4.01 -12.81 -4.44
CA TYR A 119 -3.29 -13.43 -3.34
C TYR A 119 -4.17 -14.48 -2.65
N THR A 120 -3.55 -15.47 -2.03
CA THR A 120 -4.28 -16.48 -1.24
C THR A 120 -4.84 -15.85 0.04
N ARG A 121 -5.96 -16.38 0.57
CA ARG A 121 -6.66 -15.81 1.74
C ARG A 121 -5.81 -15.71 3.02
N ASP A 122 -4.80 -16.54 3.15
CA ASP A 122 -3.81 -16.53 4.23
C ASP A 122 -2.73 -15.45 4.04
N SER A 123 -2.68 -14.77 2.90
CA SER A 123 -1.76 -13.67 2.63
C SER A 123 -2.15 -12.39 3.36
N THR A 124 -1.15 -11.66 3.87
CA THR A 124 -1.35 -10.28 4.36
C THR A 124 -1.68 -9.29 3.24
N ARG A 125 -1.50 -9.70 1.98
CA ARG A 125 -1.81 -8.92 0.79
C ARG A 125 -3.17 -9.28 0.19
N TRP A 126 -3.90 -10.24 0.77
CA TRP A 126 -5.21 -10.59 0.27
C TRP A 126 -6.24 -9.51 0.54
N TYR A 127 -6.97 -9.11 -0.50
CA TYR A 127 -8.14 -8.24 -0.40
C TYR A 127 -9.30 -8.90 -1.17
N PRO A 128 -10.41 -9.29 -0.51
CA PRO A 128 -11.50 -10.01 -1.18
C PRO A 128 -12.31 -9.18 -2.18
N ASP A 129 -12.20 -7.85 -2.15
CA ASP A 129 -13.02 -6.94 -2.96
C ASP A 129 -12.18 -6.24 -4.05
N GLY A 130 -11.39 -7.02 -4.79
CA GLY A 130 -10.57 -6.56 -5.91
C GLY A 130 -9.17 -6.13 -5.47
N HIS A 131 -8.70 -4.97 -5.97
CA HIS A 131 -7.30 -4.56 -5.81
C HIS A 131 -7.20 -3.14 -5.27
N VAL A 132 -6.38 -2.96 -4.25
CA VAL A 132 -6.22 -1.67 -3.57
C VAL A 132 -4.76 -1.36 -3.31
N ILE A 133 -4.45 -0.07 -3.38
CA ILE A 133 -3.14 0.49 -3.06
C ILE A 133 -3.32 1.42 -1.87
N LEU A 134 -2.57 1.13 -0.81
CA LEU A 134 -2.61 1.84 0.44
C LEU A 134 -1.34 2.68 0.57
N PHE A 135 -1.50 3.99 0.72
CA PHE A 135 -0.44 4.96 0.98
C PHE A 135 -0.49 5.37 2.45
N GLN A 136 0.46 4.89 3.26
CA GLN A 136 0.58 5.23 4.67
C GLN A 136 1.70 6.26 4.87
N PRO A 137 1.40 7.49 5.30
CA PRO A 137 2.45 8.47 5.51
C PRO A 137 3.32 8.10 6.72
N GLU A 138 4.62 8.38 6.68
CA GLU A 138 5.57 7.95 7.73
C GLU A 138 5.15 8.37 9.15
N HIS A 139 4.56 9.57 9.31
CA HIS A 139 4.12 10.06 10.63
C HIS A 139 3.04 9.20 11.28
N SER A 140 2.26 8.43 10.51
CA SER A 140 1.24 7.50 11.05
C SER A 140 1.85 6.47 12.01
N PHE A 141 3.03 5.93 11.68
CA PHE A 141 3.75 4.97 12.52
C PHE A 141 4.20 5.58 13.84
N HIS A 142 4.48 6.89 13.86
CA HIS A 142 4.90 7.62 15.05
C HIS A 142 3.74 7.90 16.00
N ARG A 143 2.52 8.08 15.46
CA ARG A 143 1.32 8.34 16.25
C ARG A 143 0.83 7.09 16.98
N GLN A 144 0.88 5.94 16.32
CA GLN A 144 0.34 4.68 16.86
C GLN A 144 1.32 3.96 17.79
N ILE A 145 2.63 4.14 17.59
CA ILE A 145 3.66 3.35 18.28
C ILE A 145 4.74 4.26 18.85
N PRO A 146 4.85 4.36 20.20
CA PRO A 146 5.96 5.07 20.84
C PRO A 146 7.31 4.51 20.38
N ARG A 147 8.28 5.39 20.10
CA ARG A 147 9.60 5.00 19.58
C ARG A 147 10.28 3.92 20.43
N SER A 148 10.16 4.00 21.75
CA SER A 148 10.71 3.01 22.70
C SER A 148 10.07 1.63 22.60
N LYS A 149 8.85 1.52 22.09
CA LYS A 149 8.09 0.27 21.94
C LYS A 149 8.08 -0.27 20.52
N ARG A 150 8.62 0.46 19.54
CA ARG A 150 8.54 0.13 18.11
C ARG A 150 9.03 -1.29 17.80
N LYS A 151 10.22 -1.66 18.28
CA LYS A 151 10.77 -3.01 18.05
C LYS A 151 9.87 -4.10 18.63
N ALA A 152 9.45 -3.96 19.89
CA ALA A 152 8.59 -4.94 20.55
C ALA A 152 7.22 -5.08 19.86
N VAL A 153 6.62 -3.97 19.44
CA VAL A 153 5.34 -3.95 18.72
C VAL A 153 5.49 -4.61 17.35
N ILE A 154 6.51 -4.26 16.57
CA ILE A 154 6.75 -4.90 15.26
C ILE A 154 6.93 -6.41 15.43
N THR A 155 7.73 -6.85 16.41
CA THR A 155 7.90 -8.28 16.70
C THR A 155 6.57 -8.94 17.10
N SER A 156 5.73 -8.26 17.89
CA SER A 156 4.41 -8.77 18.26
C SER A 156 3.48 -8.91 17.05
N ILE A 157 3.44 -7.90 16.17
CA ILE A 157 2.64 -7.92 14.94
C ILE A 157 3.10 -9.08 14.05
N ARG A 158 4.41 -9.21 13.81
CA ARG A 158 4.98 -10.32 13.03
C ARG A 158 4.58 -11.69 13.60
N LYS A 159 4.64 -11.86 14.93
CA LYS A 159 4.20 -13.10 15.59
C LYS A 159 2.71 -13.39 15.41
N ILE A 160 1.85 -12.37 15.37
CA ILE A 160 0.41 -12.55 15.11
C ILE A 160 0.19 -13.07 13.69
N PHE A 161 0.80 -12.42 12.70
CA PHE A 161 0.67 -12.83 11.30
C PHE A 161 1.30 -14.21 11.04
N ALA A 162 2.47 -14.50 11.60
CA ALA A 162 3.10 -15.81 11.50
C ALA A 162 2.22 -16.94 12.07
N LYS A 163 1.53 -16.70 13.20
CA LYS A 163 0.58 -17.66 13.78
C LYS A 163 -0.66 -17.91 12.90
N GLN A 164 -0.95 -17.01 11.98
CA GLN A 164 -2.08 -17.11 11.04
C GLN A 164 -1.67 -17.69 9.68
N GLY A 165 -0.43 -18.16 9.54
CA GLY A 165 0.11 -18.66 8.27
C GLY A 165 0.63 -17.56 7.34
N ALA A 166 0.54 -16.29 7.76
CA ALA A 166 0.94 -15.12 6.98
C ALA A 166 2.37 -14.66 7.34
N ASP A 167 3.32 -15.59 7.41
CA ASP A 167 4.71 -15.26 7.76
C ASP A 167 5.47 -14.71 6.54
N TYR A 168 5.80 -13.42 6.61
CA TYR A 168 6.59 -12.71 5.60
C TYR A 168 7.94 -12.24 6.14
N SER A 169 8.41 -12.81 7.25
CA SER A 169 9.66 -12.37 7.89
C SER A 169 10.85 -12.44 6.94
N GLU A 170 10.99 -13.52 6.18
CA GLU A 170 12.07 -13.73 5.20
C GLU A 170 12.02 -12.69 4.07
N ILE A 171 10.85 -12.48 3.43
CA ILE A 171 10.67 -11.46 2.38
C ILE A 171 10.99 -10.05 2.90
N VAL A 172 10.57 -9.71 4.12
CA VAL A 172 10.76 -8.35 4.65
C VAL A 172 12.22 -8.08 5.04
N GLU A 173 12.97 -9.10 5.41
CA GLU A 173 14.36 -8.98 5.88
C GLU A 173 15.35 -8.86 4.73
N ASP A 174 15.13 -9.59 3.63
CA ASP A 174 16.05 -9.62 2.49
C ASP A 174 15.69 -8.63 1.36
N ALA A 175 14.46 -8.12 1.33
CA ALA A 175 14.00 -7.23 0.27
C ALA A 175 14.42 -5.76 0.43
N LEU A 176 14.74 -5.13 -0.70
CA LEU A 176 14.78 -3.68 -0.85
C LEU A 176 13.40 -3.10 -0.56
N GLU A 177 13.36 -1.87 -0.07
CA GLU A 177 12.09 -1.27 0.33
C GLU A 177 11.02 -1.21 -0.79
N PRO A 178 11.32 -0.81 -2.04
CA PRO A 178 10.32 -0.84 -3.10
C PRO A 178 9.82 -2.25 -3.42
N GLN A 179 10.63 -3.30 -3.28
CA GLN A 179 10.18 -4.70 -3.45
C GLN A 179 9.13 -5.10 -2.41
N LYS A 180 8.97 -4.34 -1.32
CA LYS A 180 7.97 -4.63 -0.29
C LYS A 180 6.57 -4.12 -0.64
N TYR A 181 6.41 -3.43 -1.77
CA TYR A 181 5.12 -2.86 -2.17
C TYR A 181 4.18 -3.93 -2.74
N ILE A 182 4.74 -4.81 -3.59
CA ILE A 182 4.08 -5.97 -4.19
C ILE A 182 4.87 -7.21 -3.78
N PHE A 183 4.19 -8.19 -3.18
CA PHE A 183 4.83 -9.44 -2.79
C PHE A 183 4.63 -10.52 -3.87
N PRO A 184 5.53 -11.52 -3.93
CA PRO A 184 5.23 -12.73 -4.66
C PRO A 184 3.96 -13.41 -4.14
N LEU A 185 3.30 -14.21 -4.99
CA LEU A 185 2.10 -14.96 -4.60
C LEU A 185 2.41 -15.98 -3.52
N THR A 186 3.56 -16.64 -3.62
CA THR A 186 4.04 -17.58 -2.62
C THR A 186 5.36 -17.11 -2.02
N LYS A 187 5.63 -17.51 -0.77
CA LYS A 187 6.85 -17.11 -0.06
C LYS A 187 8.17 -17.60 -0.69
N ASN A 188 8.08 -18.57 -1.61
CA ASN A 188 9.25 -19.18 -2.23
C ASN A 188 9.52 -18.63 -3.64
N ASP A 189 8.63 -17.79 -4.19
CA ASP A 189 8.88 -17.16 -5.49
C ASP A 189 9.88 -16.01 -5.35
N GLU A 190 10.45 -15.60 -6.48
CA GLU A 190 11.41 -14.49 -6.52
C GLU A 190 10.76 -13.15 -6.12
N LEU A 191 11.59 -12.26 -5.56
CA LEU A 191 11.17 -10.90 -5.24
C LEU A 191 10.82 -10.12 -6.51
N ILE A 192 9.79 -9.29 -6.41
CA ILE A 192 9.26 -8.54 -7.56
C ILE A 192 9.94 -7.17 -7.66
N ASN A 193 10.64 -6.96 -8.77
CA ASN A 193 11.18 -5.67 -9.16
C ASN A 193 10.16 -4.93 -10.03
N TRP A 194 9.12 -4.36 -9.41
CA TRP A 194 7.99 -3.75 -10.14
C TRP A 194 8.35 -2.54 -11.01
N TRP A 195 9.54 -1.97 -10.81
CA TRP A 195 10.00 -0.79 -11.53
C TRP A 195 10.75 -1.11 -12.82
N LEU A 196 11.24 -2.35 -12.98
CA LEU A 196 11.90 -2.81 -14.20
C LEU A 196 10.91 -2.99 -15.35
#